data_AF-A0AAN8ISV2-F1
#
_entry.id   AF-A0AAN8ISV2-F1
#
_cell.length_a   1.000
_cell.length_b   1.000
_cell.length_c   1.000
_cell.angle_alpha   90.00
_cell.angle_beta   90.00
_cell.angle_gamma   90.00
#
_symmetry.space_group_name_H-M   'P 1'
#
loop_
_entity.id
_entity.type
_entity.pdbx_description
1 polymer ?
#
loop_
_entity_poly.entity_id
_entity_poly.type
_entity_poly.pdbx_seq_one_letter_code
_entity_poly.pdbx_strand_id
1 'polypeptide(L)' 'MSRDPLRMDLIELIELEPSIWDLASDEYRMVDRKKNAWSRVLKGMESRGHCCTMGELRSLWRNMKDVRRKRRTTTTGP' A
#
# COMPACT_ATOMS: atom_id res chain seq x y z
N MET A 1 5.67 1.48 -20.23
CA MET A 1 5.30 1.77 -18.83
C MET A 1 6.46 1.33 -17.96
N SER A 2 7.22 2.27 -17.39
CA SER A 2 8.32 1.92 -16.48
C SER A 2 7.74 1.15 -15.29
N ARG A 3 8.09 -0.13 -15.20
CA ARG A 3 7.61 -1.04 -14.15
C ARG A 3 8.43 -0.71 -12.91
N ASP A 4 7.92 0.22 -12.11
CA ASP A 4 8.58 0.68 -10.88
C ASP A 4 8.66 -0.52 -9.90
N PRO A 5 9.86 -1.10 -9.67
CA PRO A 5 10.00 -2.32 -8.88
C PRO A 5 9.54 -2.07 -7.45
N LEU A 6 9.87 -0.89 -6.90
CA LEU A 6 9.42 -0.45 -5.58
C LEU A 6 7.90 -0.50 -5.41
N ARG A 7 7.13 0.00 -6.39
CA ARG A 7 5.66 -0.11 -6.37
C ARG A 7 5.17 -1.55 -6.44
N MET A 8 5.76 -2.38 -7.29
CA MET A 8 5.34 -3.78 -7.45
C MET A 8 5.56 -4.56 -6.16
N ASP A 9 6.77 -4.45 -5.60
CA ASP A 9 7.14 -5.08 -4.32
C ASP A 9 6.26 -4.58 -3.17
N LEU A 10 5.94 -3.27 -3.13
CA LEU A 10 5.05 -2.70 -2.12
C LEU A 10 3.63 -3.26 -2.23
N ILE A 11 3.09 -3.39 -3.45
CA ILE A 11 1.75 -3.93 -3.66
C ILE A 11 1.70 -5.39 -3.18
N GLU A 12 2.67 -6.22 -3.57
CA GLU A 12 2.72 -7.63 -3.14
C GLU A 12 2.72 -7.75 -1.61
N LEU A 13 3.54 -6.94 -0.92
CA LEU A 13 3.61 -6.98 0.54
C LEU A 13 2.34 -6.45 1.21
N ILE A 14 1.69 -5.45 0.64
CA ILE A 14 0.44 -4.92 1.17
C ILE A 14 -0.71 -5.90 0.94
N GLU A 15 -0.77 -6.60 -0.20
CA GLU A 15 -1.82 -7.59 -0.48
C GLU A 15 -1.83 -8.73 0.55
N LEU A 16 -0.67 -9.09 1.08
CA LEU A 16 -0.51 -10.07 2.17
C LEU A 16 -1.01 -9.57 3.54
N GLU A 17 -1.21 -8.27 3.71
CA GLU A 17 -1.57 -7.65 4.99
C GLU A 17 -2.93 -6.93 4.90
N PRO A 18 -4.06 -7.66 5.08
CA PRO A 18 -5.41 -7.11 4.91
C PRO A 18 -5.72 -5.94 5.84
N SER A 19 -5.07 -5.86 7.00
CA SER A 19 -5.15 -4.73 7.94
C SER A 19 -4.76 -3.37 7.34
N ILE A 20 -4.08 -3.34 6.19
CA ILE A 20 -3.66 -2.10 5.50
C ILE A 20 -4.68 -1.65 4.45
N TRP A 21 -5.25 -2.58 3.68
CA TRP A 21 -6.01 -2.29 2.47
C TRP A 21 -7.47 -2.70 2.51
N ASP A 22 -7.80 -3.76 3.26
CA ASP A 22 -9.13 -4.36 3.25
C ASP A 22 -10.03 -3.67 4.27
N LEU A 23 -10.93 -2.82 3.80
CA LEU A 23 -11.87 -2.07 4.65
C LEU A 23 -12.93 -2.98 5.30
N ALA A 24 -13.11 -4.19 4.78
CA ALA A 24 -14.07 -5.18 5.27
C ALA A 24 -13.50 -6.01 6.43
N SER A 25 -12.17 -6.11 6.54
CA SER A 25 -11.49 -6.83 7.61
C SER A 25 -11.60 -6.07 8.94
N ASP A 26 -11.90 -6.80 10.01
CA ASP A 26 -11.94 -6.28 11.37
C ASP A 26 -10.56 -5.71 11.78
N GLU A 27 -9.49 -6.30 11.27
CA GLU A 27 -8.11 -5.87 11.52
C GLU A 27 -7.78 -4.49 10.97
N TYR A 28 -8.55 -4.00 9.99
CA TYR A 28 -8.38 -2.64 9.43
C TYR A 28 -8.66 -1.55 10.47
N ARG A 29 -9.57 -1.83 11.41
CA ARG A 29 -9.94 -0.91 12.50
C ARG A 29 -8.91 -0.93 13.64
N MET A 30 -8.05 -1.95 13.69
CA MET A 30 -7.04 -2.12 14.72
C MET A 30 -5.76 -1.35 14.37
N VAL A 31 -5.54 -0.23 15.08
CA VAL A 31 -4.37 0.65 14.87
C VAL A 31 -3.06 -0.09 15.09
N ASP A 32 -2.96 -0.92 16.13
CA ASP A 32 -1.77 -1.73 16.42
C ASP A 32 -1.46 -2.76 15.33
N ARG A 33 -2.48 -3.43 14.80
CA ARG A 33 -2.33 -4.39 13.69
C ARG A 33 -1.80 -3.69 12.45
N LYS A 34 -2.36 -2.53 12.13
CA LYS A 34 -1.90 -1.70 11.01
C LYS A 34 -0.47 -1.24 11.20
N LYS A 35 -0.07 -0.83 12.41
CA LYS A 35 1.32 -0.44 12.70
C LYS A 35 2.28 -1.63 12.51
N ASN A 36 1.92 -2.81 13.01
CA ASN A 36 2.70 -4.03 12.82
C ASN A 36 2.80 -4.44 11.35
N ALA A 37 1.70 -4.37 10.61
CA ALA A 37 1.67 -4.67 9.19
C ALA A 37 2.60 -3.73 8.40
N TRP A 38 2.55 -2.43 8.65
CA TRP A 38 3.49 -1.48 8.03
C TRP A 38 4.95 -1.77 8.38
N SER A 39 5.23 -2.23 9.61
CA SER A 39 6.58 -2.63 10.03
C SER A 39 7.05 -3.87 9.27
N ARG A 40 6.17 -4.85 9.06
CA ARG A 40 6.45 -6.05 8.24
C ARG A 40 6.72 -5.68 6.78
N VAL A 41 5.89 -4.81 6.21
CA VAL A 41 6.07 -4.30 4.85
C VAL A 41 7.42 -3.60 4.72
N LEU A 42 7.78 -2.71 5.65
CA LEU A 42 9.07 -2.01 5.64
C LEU A 42 10.25 -3.00 5.64
N LYS A 43 10.25 -3.96 6.57
CA LYS A 43 11.28 -5.00 6.63
C LYS A 43 11.34 -5.85 5.35
N GLY A 44 10.18 -6.15 4.76
CA GLY A 44 10.09 -6.86 3.48
C GLY A 44 10.73 -6.06 2.34
N MET A 45 10.51 -4.75 2.30
CA MET A 45 11.13 -3.85 1.32
C MET A 45 12.65 -3.77 1.50
N GLU A 46 13.12 -3.59 2.74
CA GLU A 46 14.55 -3.57 3.07
C GLU A 46 15.22 -4.90 2.69
N SER A 47 14.56 -6.04 2.96
CA SER A 47 15.05 -7.37 2.58
C SER A 47 15.10 -7.59 1.06
N ARG A 48 14.33 -6.83 0.28
CA ARG A 48 14.36 -6.85 -1.19
C ARG A 48 15.37 -5.84 -1.78
N GLY A 49 16.12 -5.13 -0.92
CA GLY A 49 17.15 -4.17 -1.32
C GLY A 49 16.65 -2.74 -1.52
N HIS A 50 15.43 -2.43 -1.09
CA HIS A 50 14.86 -1.08 -1.21
C HIS A 50 15.17 -0.24 0.03
N CYS A 51 15.90 0.85 -0.14
CA CYS A 51 16.13 1.85 0.90
C CYS A 51 14.95 2.84 0.94
N CYS A 52 13.90 2.53 1.71
CA CYS A 52 12.73 3.39 1.85
C CYS A 52 12.37 3.60 3.30
N THR A 53 11.74 4.73 3.60
CA THR A 53 11.18 4.97 4.93
C THR A 53 9.71 4.56 5.01
N MET A 54 9.21 4.29 6.22
CA MET A 54 7.78 4.04 6.42
C MET A 54 6.91 5.22 5.91
N GLY A 55 7.41 6.46 6.00
CA GLY A 55 6.72 7.64 5.47
C GLY A 55 6.59 7.64 3.95
N GLU A 56 7.64 7.21 3.25
CA GLU A 56 7.63 7.06 1.79
C GLU A 56 6.68 5.95 1.36
N LEU A 57 6.73 4.77 1.99
CA LEU A 57 5.84 3.65 1.66
C LEU A 57 4.35 4.02 1.85
N ARG A 58 4.03 4.72 2.94
CA ARG A 58 2.67 5.23 3.18
C ARG A 58 2.25 6.25 2.12
N SER A 59 3.16 7.14 1.73
CA SER A 59 2.89 8.15 0.70
C SER A 59 2.70 7.51 -0.68
N LEU A 60 3.51 6.51 -1.02
CA LEU A 60 3.42 5.73 -2.25
C LEU A 60 2.08 4.98 -2.32
N TRP A 61 1.71 4.28 -1.24
CA TRP A 61 0.42 3.60 -1.14
C TRP A 61 -0.77 4.55 -1.22
N ARG A 62 -0.70 5.69 -0.54
CA ARG A 62 -1.74 6.73 -0.62
C ARG A 62 -1.88 7.26 -2.05
N ASN A 63 -0.78 7.54 -2.74
CA ASN A 63 -0.79 7.98 -4.14
C ASN A 63 -1.41 6.92 -5.05
N MET A 64 -1.05 5.64 -4.87
CA MET A 64 -1.64 4.53 -5.64
C MET A 64 -3.16 4.40 -5.41
N LYS A 65 -3.61 4.52 -4.16
CA LYS A 65 -5.04 4.55 -3.82
C LYS A 65 -5.77 5.75 -4.41
N ASP A 66 -5.16 6.94 -4.38
CA ASP A 66 -5.73 8.16 -4.95
C ASP A 66 -5.93 8.03 -6.45
N VAL A 67 -4.92 7.51 -7.16
CA VAL A 67 -5.01 7.20 -8.60
C VAL A 67 -6.13 6.20 -8.89
N ARG A 68 -6.29 5.15 -8.07
CA ARG A 68 -7.38 4.17 -8.23
C ARG A 68 -8.76 4.73 -7.88
N ARG A 69 -8.84 5.72 -6.99
CA ARG A 69 -10.10 6.42 -6.66
C ARG A 69 -10.49 7.39 -7.78
N LYS A 70 -9.56 8.24 -8.24
CA LYS A 70 -9.77 9.18 -9.36
C LYS A 70 -10.18 8.48 -10.66
N ARG A 71 -9.57 7.33 -10.97
CA ARG A 71 -9.96 6.51 -12.13
C ARG A 71 -11.35 5.90 -12.03
N ARG A 72 -11.85 5.64 -10.81
CA ARG A 72 -13.22 5.15 -10.58
C ARG A 72 -14.26 6.27 -10.67
N THR A 73 -13.87 7.51 -10.40
CA THR A 73 -14.75 8.68 -10.47
C THR A 73 -14.80 9.33 -11.87
N THR A 74 -13.97 8.90 -12.82
CA THR A 74 -14.00 9.37 -14.21
C THR A 74 -14.92 8.55 -15.13
N THR A 75 -15.89 7.82 -14.58
CA THR A 75 -17.05 7.30 -15.33
C THR A 75 -18.25 8.23 -15.10
N THR A 76 -18.19 9.40 -15.71
CA THR A 76 -19.28 10.35 -15.95
C THR A 76 -18.78 11.13 -17.17
N GLY A 77 -19.30 11.06 -18.38
CA GLY A 77 -20.54 10.54 -18.94
C GLY A 77 -20.82 11.49 -20.12
N PRO A 78 -20.98 11.02 -21.37
CA PRO A 78 -21.72 11.76 -22.37
C PRO A 78 -23.22 11.44 -22.28
#